data_AF-A0A7D4GTF6-F1
#
_entry.id   AF-A0A7D4GTF6-F1
#
_cell.length_a   1.000
_cell.length_b   1.000
_cell.length_c   1.000
_cell.angle_alpha   90.00
_cell.angle_beta   90.00
_cell.angle_gamma   90.00
#
_symmetry.space_group_name_H-M   'P 1'
#
loop_
_entity.id
_entity.type
_entity.pdbx_description
1 polymer ?
#
loop_
_entity_poly.entity_id
_entity_poly.type
_entity_poly.pdbx_seq_one_letter_code
_entity_poly.pdbx_strand_id
1 'polypeptide(L)'
;MYNNLLEEFNKQLEAKGVIIKHGSIVDTSITNTPFRPLGGKIYEVIEDRKENENNEASKKVMVKEANKPNVDTEARWVKKMRKIHFGYKRHTVTDENGIVSPKRSCCVRLK
;
A
#
# COMPACT_ATOMS: atom_id res chain seq x y z
N MET A 1 -4.83 20.22 -27.14
CA MET A 1 -5.85 20.32 -28.20
C MET A 1 -6.23 18.95 -28.80
N TYR A 2 -5.30 18.00 -28.96
CA TYR A 2 -5.56 16.68 -29.57
C TYR A 2 -6.23 15.62 -28.66
N ASN A 3 -6.28 15.85 -27.35
CA ASN A 3 -6.75 14.83 -26.41
C ASN A 3 -8.23 14.47 -26.60
N ASN A 4 -9.08 15.46 -26.88
CA ASN A 4 -10.52 15.24 -27.06
C ASN A 4 -10.81 14.40 -28.32
N LEU A 5 -10.05 14.62 -29.40
CA LEU A 5 -10.17 13.86 -30.64
C LEU A 5 -9.75 12.40 -30.44
N LEU A 6 -8.65 12.18 -29.70
CA LEU A 6 -8.16 10.84 -29.38
C LEU A 6 -9.15 10.08 -28.48
N GLU A 7 -9.82 10.77 -27.56
CA GLU A 7 -10.88 10.17 -26.74
C GLU A 7 -12.11 9.76 -27.56
N GLU A 8 -12.58 10.60 -28.50
CA GLU A 8 -13.69 10.23 -29.38
C GLU A 8 -13.34 9.05 -30.29
N PHE A 9 -12.12 9.01 -30.81
CA PHE A 9 -11.64 7.89 -31.61
C PHE A 9 -11.65 6.59 -30.81
N ASN A 10 -11.18 6.63 -29.57
CA ASN A 10 -11.21 5.48 -28.67
C ASN A 10 -12.66 5.03 -28.35
N LYS A 11 -13.60 5.96 -28.12
CA LYS A 11 -15.02 5.61 -27.92
C LYS A 11 -15.63 4.90 -29.14
N GLN A 12 -15.29 5.35 -30.35
CA GLN A 12 -15.77 4.72 -31.58
C GLN A 12 -15.19 3.32 -31.77
N LEU A 13 -13.92 3.11 -31.41
CA LEU A 13 -13.27 1.80 -31.45
C LEU A 13 -13.86 0.82 -30.42
N GLU A 14 -14.24 1.30 -29.24
CA GLU A 14 -14.97 0.52 -28.24
C GLU A 14 -16.38 0.15 -28.72
N ALA A 15 -17.13 1.10 -29.29
CA ALA A 15 -18.49 0.86 -29.79
C ALA A 15 -18.54 -0.14 -30.95
N LYS A 16 -17.50 -0.17 -31.79
CA LYS A 16 -17.35 -1.13 -32.89
C LYS A 16 -16.81 -2.50 -32.43
N GLY A 17 -16.51 -2.66 -31.14
CA GLY A 17 -15.93 -3.90 -30.59
C GLY A 17 -14.52 -4.21 -31.10
N VAL A 18 -13.84 -3.22 -31.73
CA VAL A 18 -12.47 -3.36 -32.24
C VAL A 18 -11.46 -3.34 -31.08
N ILE A 19 -11.77 -2.56 -30.04
CA ILE A 19 -11.12 -2.70 -28.74
C ILE A 19 -11.92 -3.72 -27.94
N ILE A 20 -11.42 -4.94 -27.87
CA ILE A 20 -11.98 -5.95 -26.98
C ILE A 20 -11.54 -5.58 -25.56
N LYS A 21 -12.49 -5.19 -24.69
CA LYS A 21 -12.25 -5.03 -23.25
C LYS A 21 -12.13 -6.42 -22.62
N HIS A 22 -11.02 -7.10 -22.88
CA HIS A 22 -10.70 -8.34 -22.22
C HIS A 22 -10.60 -8.13 -20.71
N GLY A 23 -10.99 -9.14 -19.94
CA GLY A 23 -10.73 -9.15 -18.51
C GLY A 23 -9.22 -9.08 -18.29
N SER A 24 -8.77 -8.28 -17.32
CA SER A 24 -7.34 -8.20 -17.00
C SER A 24 -7.02 -9.15 -15.85
N ILE A 25 -6.03 -10.02 -16.06
CA ILE A 25 -5.55 -10.90 -14.99
C ILE A 25 -4.57 -10.09 -14.13
N VAL A 26 -4.86 -10.00 -12.84
CA VAL A 26 -4.00 -9.29 -11.88
C VAL A 26 -3.28 -10.31 -11.01
N ASP A 27 -1.99 -10.50 -11.25
CA ASP A 27 -1.16 -11.23 -10.31
C ASP A 27 -0.77 -10.34 -9.12
N THR A 28 -0.70 -10.96 -7.94
CA THR A 28 -0.35 -10.29 -6.68
C THR A 28 0.88 -10.94 -6.04
N SER A 29 2.04 -10.30 -6.25
CA SER A 29 3.29 -10.65 -5.59
C SER A 29 3.54 -9.74 -4.37
N ILE A 30 4.51 -10.10 -3.53
CA ILE A 30 4.96 -9.26 -2.42
C ILE A 30 6.36 -8.76 -2.74
N THR A 31 6.57 -7.45 -2.66
CA THR A 31 7.89 -6.84 -2.76
C THR A 31 8.38 -6.52 -1.36
N ASN A 32 9.50 -7.13 -0.94
CA ASN A 32 10.07 -6.89 0.38
C ASN A 32 10.86 -5.58 0.40
N THR A 33 10.75 -4.81 1.48
CA THR A 33 11.56 -3.61 1.71
C THR A 33 12.77 -3.94 2.56
N PRO A 34 13.96 -3.39 2.26
CA PRO A 34 15.14 -3.59 3.12
C PRO A 34 15.01 -2.88 4.47
N PHE A 35 14.20 -1.82 4.54
CA PHE A 35 13.98 -0.98 5.72
C PHE A 35 12.94 -1.57 6.69
N ARG A 36 13.17 -2.81 7.13
CA ARG A 36 12.32 -3.48 8.13
C ARG A 36 12.65 -2.95 9.54
N PRO A 37 11.66 -2.81 10.45
CA PRO A 37 11.93 -2.54 11.84
C PRO A 37 12.84 -3.62 12.44
N LEU A 38 14.05 -3.22 12.83
CA LEU A 38 14.99 -4.04 13.59
C LEU A 38 14.67 -3.91 15.09
N GLY A 39 14.42 -5.03 15.75
CA GLY A 39 14.10 -5.10 17.20
C GLY A 39 12.64 -4.77 17.56
N GLY A 40 12.37 -4.69 18.86
CA GLY A 40 11.04 -4.40 19.40
C GLY A 40 10.54 -2.98 19.08
N LYS A 41 9.22 -2.79 19.17
CA LYS A 41 8.57 -1.48 19.06
C LYS A 41 8.98 -0.60 20.24
N ILE A 42 9.30 0.67 19.97
CA ILE A 42 9.62 1.66 21.00
C ILE A 42 8.35 2.48 21.24
N TYR A 43 7.94 2.55 22.49
CA TYR A 43 6.78 3.31 22.92
C TYR A 43 7.28 4.53 23.69
N GLU A 44 7.01 5.72 23.18
CA GLU A 44 7.24 6.95 23.94
C GLU A 44 5.99 7.21 24.79
N VAL A 45 6.18 7.15 26.10
CA VAL A 45 5.16 7.57 27.07
C VAL A 45 5.22 9.08 27.13
N ILE A 46 4.24 9.74 26.52
CA ILE A 46 4.05 11.18 26.67
C ILE A 46 3.29 11.37 27.97
N GLU A 47 3.97 11.88 29.00
CA GLU A 47 3.30 12.36 30.20
C GLU A 47 2.61 13.69 29.88
N ASP A 48 1.29 13.66 29.76
CA ASP A 48 0.49 14.88 29.70
C ASP A 48 0.65 15.65 31.02
N ARG A 49 1.28 16.83 30.90
CA ARG A 49 1.38 17.98 31.82
C ARG A 49 1.19 17.68 33.32
N LYS A 50 2.23 17.94 34.13
CA LYS A 50 2.11 18.02 35.61
C LYS A 50 1.08 19.09 35.98
N GLU A 51 -0.15 18.69 36.27
CA GLU A 51 -1.10 19.50 37.04
C GLU A 51 -1.31 18.87 38.42
N ASN A 52 -1.32 19.76 39.41
CA ASN A 52 -1.26 19.50 40.83
C ASN A 52 -2.29 18.46 41.32
N GLU A 53 -1.85 17.75 42.35
CA GLU A 53 -2.56 17.07 43.43
C GLU A 53 -4.11 17.04 43.39
N ASN A 54 -4.65 15.83 43.61
CA ASN A 54 -6.03 15.44 43.89
C ASN A 54 -7.03 15.31 42.72
N ASN A 55 -7.12 14.10 42.14
CA ASN A 55 -8.24 13.17 42.37
C ASN A 55 -8.24 12.00 41.37
N GLU A 56 -8.65 10.83 41.85
CA GLU A 56 -8.75 9.55 41.16
C GLU A 56 -9.70 9.61 39.94
N ALA A 57 -9.16 9.69 38.72
CA ALA A 57 -9.88 9.33 37.51
C ALA A 57 -8.91 8.89 36.40
N SER A 58 -8.87 7.57 36.17
CA SER A 58 -8.35 6.87 34.97
C SER A 58 -7.52 7.73 33.99
N LYS A 59 -6.23 7.88 34.30
CA LYS A 59 -5.21 8.41 33.37
C LYS A 59 -5.21 7.56 32.10
N LYS A 60 -5.80 8.09 31.02
CA LYS A 60 -5.65 7.53 29.66
C LYS A 60 -4.24 7.84 29.17
N VAL A 61 -3.31 6.94 29.44
CA VAL A 61 -1.94 7.01 28.90
C VAL A 61 -2.01 6.87 27.38
N MET A 62 -1.78 7.95 26.64
CA MET A 62 -1.65 7.89 25.19
C MET A 62 -0.24 7.40 24.83
N VAL A 63 -0.14 6.14 24.46
CA VAL A 63 1.10 5.55 23.94
C VAL A 63 1.21 5.88 22.45
N LYS A 64 2.19 6.70 22.06
CA LYS A 64 2.53 6.90 20.64
C LYS A 64 3.62 5.92 20.23
N GLU A 65 3.38 5.18 19.14
CA GLU A 65 4.44 4.38 18.52
C GLU A 65 5.46 5.34 17.90
N ALA A 66 6.68 5.35 18.45
CA ALA A 66 7.75 6.17 17.91
C ALA A 66 8.30 5.54 16.63
N ASN A 67 8.25 6.29 15.53
CA ASN A 67 8.78 5.84 14.24
C ASN A 67 10.32 5.91 14.27
N LYS A 68 10.98 4.77 14.06
CA LYS A 68 12.44 4.72 13.92
C LYS A 68 12.86 5.41 12.61
N PRO A 69 13.93 6.22 12.59
CA PRO A 69 14.30 7.06 11.45
C PRO A 69 14.77 6.31 10.18
N ASN A 70 14.79 4.97 10.18
CA ASN A 70 15.24 4.15 9.05
C ASN A 70 14.29 2.97 8.76
N VAL A 71 13.03 3.10 9.17
CA VAL A 71 12.00 2.09 8.95
C VAL A 71 10.96 2.63 7.99
N ASP A 72 10.61 1.81 7.00
CA ASP A 72 9.52 2.14 6.08
C ASP A 72 8.19 2.15 6.86
N THR A 73 7.63 3.35 7.05
CA THR A 73 6.37 3.59 7.75
C THR A 73 5.13 3.18 6.94
N GLU A 74 5.29 2.95 5.64
CA GLU A 74 4.20 2.56 4.76
C GLU A 74 4.09 1.05 4.55
N ALA A 75 5.21 0.34 4.63
CA ALA A 75 5.26 -1.11 4.62
C ALA A 75 4.53 -1.75 5.81
N ARG A 76 3.97 -2.95 5.61
CA ARG A 76 3.39 -3.77 6.68
C ARG A 76 3.88 -5.21 6.65
N TRP A 77 3.65 -5.89 7.77
CA TRP A 77 3.91 -7.31 7.95
C TRP A 77 2.77 -8.15 7.37
N VAL A 78 3.08 -9.13 6.50
CA VAL A 78 2.11 -10.06 5.92
C VAL A 78 2.68 -11.47 5.88
N LYS A 79 1.83 -12.46 6.17
CA LYS A 79 2.17 -13.88 6.05
C LYS A 79 1.72 -14.41 4.68
N LYS A 80 2.66 -14.86 3.85
CA LYS A 80 2.40 -15.52 2.56
C LYS A 80 3.21 -16.80 2.50
N MET A 81 2.59 -17.90 2.06
CA MET A 81 3.27 -19.20 1.93
C MET A 81 4.00 -19.65 3.21
N ARG A 82 3.33 -19.54 4.37
CA ARG A 82 3.89 -19.82 5.71
C ARG A 82 5.09 -18.96 6.16
N LYS A 83 5.61 -18.05 5.32
CA LYS A 83 6.69 -17.11 5.64
C LYS A 83 6.14 -15.71 5.90
N ILE A 84 6.88 -14.92 6.69
CA ILE A 84 6.48 -13.57 7.08
C ILE A 84 7.31 -12.54 6.29
N HIS A 85 6.62 -11.74 5.50
CA HIS A 85 7.17 -10.69 4.64
C HIS A 85 6.87 -9.30 5.20
N PHE A 86 7.74 -8.33 4.91
CA PHE A 86 7.53 -6.93 5.27
C PHE A 86 7.76 -6.09 4.01
N GLY A 87 6.73 -5.37 3.58
CA GLY A 87 6.80 -4.57 2.36
C GLY A 87 5.44 -4.26 1.75
N TYR A 88 5.32 -4.40 0.43
CA TYR A 88 4.17 -3.96 -0.36
C TYR A 88 3.54 -5.10 -1.17
N LYS A 89 2.27 -4.95 -1.53
CA LYS A 89 1.63 -5.77 -2.57
C LYS A 89 2.02 -5.20 -3.92
N ARG A 90 2.58 -6.03 -4.79
CA ARG A 90 2.84 -5.68 -6.18
C ARG A 90 1.75 -6.30 -7.04
N HIS A 91 1.03 -5.45 -7.73
CA HIS A 91 0.08 -5.83 -8.76
C HIS A 91 0.78 -5.78 -10.11
N THR A 92 0.70 -6.88 -10.86
CA THR A 92 1.11 -6.94 -12.25
C THR A 92 -0.09 -7.34 -13.08
N VAL A 93 -0.45 -6.48 -14.03
CA VAL A 93 -1.57 -6.71 -14.92
C VAL A 93 -1.07 -7.37 -16.20
N THR A 94 -1.66 -8.51 -16.52
CA THR A 94 -1.33 -9.34 -17.69
C THR A 94 -2.59 -9.54 -18.54
N ASP A 95 -2.39 -9.57 -19.85
CA ASP A 95 -3.44 -9.90 -20.81
C ASP A 95 -3.61 -11.42 -20.95
N GLU A 96 -4.70 -11.86 -21.59
CA GLU A 96 -5.01 -13.29 -21.82
C GLU A 96 -3.90 -14.04 -22.56
N ASN A 97 -3.09 -13.33 -23.35
CA ASN A 97 -1.93 -13.85 -24.08
C ASN A 97 -0.64 -13.92 -23.24
N GLY A 98 -0.69 -13.62 -21.95
CA GLY A 98 0.47 -13.69 -21.05
C GLY A 98 1.45 -12.51 -21.16
N ILE A 99 1.12 -11.49 -21.96
CA ILE A 99 1.95 -10.29 -22.12
C ILE A 99 1.75 -9.36 -20.92
N VAL A 100 2.85 -9.03 -20.24
CA VAL A 100 2.84 -8.07 -19.12
C VAL A 100 2.82 -6.65 -19.70
N SER A 101 1.75 -5.93 -19.42
CA SER A 101 1.59 -4.55 -19.86
C SER A 101 2.56 -3.62 -19.10
N PRO A 102 3.51 -2.94 -19.78
CA PRO A 102 4.57 -2.17 -19.11
C PRO A 102 4.05 -0.98 -18.28
N LYS A 103 2.86 -0.48 -18.61
CA LYS A 103 2.23 0.69 -17.95
C LYS A 103 1.42 0.35 -16.70
N ARG A 104 1.34 -0.91 -16.26
CA ARG A 104 0.39 -1.33 -15.20
C ARG A 104 0.98 -2.25 -14.14
N SER A 105 2.26 -2.10 -13.81
CA SER A 105 2.79 -2.64 -12.56
C SER A 105 2.71 -1.59 -11.46
N CYS A 106 2.03 -1.88 -10.35
CA CYS A 106 1.84 -0.95 -9.25
C CYS A 106 2.11 -1.62 -7.92
N CYS A 107 2.96 -1.00 -7.10
CA CYS A 107 3.11 -1.37 -5.70
C CYS A 107 2.11 -0.58 -4.87
N VAL A 108 1.27 -1.28 -4.12
CA VAL A 108 0.30 -0.68 -3.21
C VAL A 108 0.54 -1.12 -1.77
N ARG A 109 0.13 -0.24 -0.86
CA ARG A 109 0.18 -0.46 0.57
C ARG A 109 -0.63 -1.70 0.96
N LEU A 110 -0.07 -2.48 1.86
CA LEU A 110 -0.78 -3.60 2.47
C LEU A 110 -1.84 -3.04 3.42
N LYS A 111 -3.12 -3.41 3.22
CA LYS A 111 -4.20 -3.13 4.18
C LYS A 111 -4.06 -3.97 5.43
#